data_AF-A0A388KF28-F1
#
_entry.id   AF-A0A388KF28-F1
#
_cell.length_a   1.000
_cell.length_b   1.000
_cell.length_c   1.000
_cell.angle_alpha   90.00
_cell.angle_beta   90.00
_cell.angle_gamma   90.00
#
_symmetry.space_group_name_H-M   'P 1'
#
loop_
_entity.id
_entity.type
_entity.pdbx_description
1 polymer ?
#
loop_
_entity_poly.entity_id
_entity_poly.type
_entity_poly.pdbx_seq_one_letter_code
_entity_poly.pdbx_strand_id
1 'polypeptide(L)'
;MTSTSSVRTCYNCGDPNHFARWCPHNTAMTNVNRTAVTIGQTPIPALPPPPTFVPPPPPPPLQANVGVLSGSSTGQYSKGTGWTNLSRRVAVLEDSVGKMKAWYDAAIEKEVPHREEKENVSKEKEKEERRLNKKREREALNKKFHDAMNARLDEMYEVVRGQKRRGNNGEPTMEKLLKEIEKLQLAQSTVGRNHGASTSGPPICDDTLLAKMMQEHKDMEVKLEMVAVVNKRVESLEESLKAVKQQHEHALQEAENWKKQALRSGNKWSWLAKSPSSQLKMPSTTPCKSTLERPSIDPTQLAQLHTLEVNALKEM
;
A
#
# COMPACT_ATOMS: atom_id res chain seq x y z
N MET A 1 21.70 18.64 -4.41
CA MET A 1 21.12 19.23 -5.63
C MET A 1 19.87 19.99 -5.23
N THR A 2 19.98 21.30 -5.05
CA THR A 2 18.88 22.17 -4.63
C THR A 2 18.05 22.54 -5.85
N SER A 3 16.84 21.96 -5.95
CA SER A 3 15.87 22.28 -6.99
C SER A 3 15.44 23.75 -6.86
N THR A 4 15.90 24.61 -7.77
CA THR A 4 15.41 25.98 -7.89
C THR A 4 13.97 25.94 -8.41
N SER A 5 13.00 26.09 -7.51
CA SER A 5 11.61 26.32 -7.92
C SER A 5 11.53 27.74 -8.53
N SER A 6 11.50 27.80 -9.86
CA SER A 6 11.09 29.01 -10.57
C SER A 6 9.68 29.36 -10.11
N VAL A 7 9.54 30.35 -9.23
CA VAL A 7 8.24 30.87 -8.79
C VAL A 7 7.50 31.37 -10.03
N ARG A 8 6.46 30.65 -10.45
CA ARG A 8 5.65 31.01 -11.61
C ARG A 8 4.76 32.19 -11.23
N THR A 9 5.12 33.37 -11.72
CA THR A 9 4.32 34.58 -11.62
C THR A 9 3.18 34.58 -12.63
N CYS A 10 2.10 35.29 -12.33
CA CYS A 10 0.98 35.46 -13.25
C CYS A 10 1.44 36.24 -14.50
N TYR A 11 1.22 35.69 -15.70
CA TYR A 11 1.57 36.37 -16.95
C TYR A 11 0.77 37.66 -17.21
N ASN A 12 -0.36 37.87 -16.52
CA ASN A 12 -1.22 39.03 -16.74
C ASN A 12 -0.90 40.22 -15.82
N CYS A 13 -0.45 39.98 -14.58
CA CYS A 13 -0.12 41.05 -13.62
C CYS A 13 1.25 40.93 -12.96
N GLY A 14 1.97 39.82 -13.13
CA GLY A 14 3.29 39.60 -12.55
C GLY A 14 3.30 39.07 -11.11
N ASP A 15 2.14 38.91 -10.46
CA ASP A 15 2.11 38.50 -9.05
C ASP A 15 2.36 37.00 -8.82
N PRO A 16 3.16 36.64 -7.81
CA PRO A 16 3.42 35.25 -7.42
C PRO A 16 2.35 34.76 -6.43
N ASN A 17 1.13 34.49 -6.90
CA ASN A 17 0.14 33.78 -6.06
C ASN A 17 -1.01 33.12 -6.84
N HIS A 18 -1.07 33.30 -8.15
CA HIS A 18 -2.18 32.80 -8.95
C HIS A 18 -1.75 32.54 -10.39
N PHE A 19 -2.48 31.67 -11.08
CA PHE A 19 -2.33 31.47 -12.52
C PHE A 19 -3.12 32.52 -13.30
N ALA A 20 -2.70 32.84 -14.53
CA ALA A 20 -3.31 33.90 -15.36
C ALA A 20 -4.84 33.79 -15.51
N ARG A 21 -5.38 32.56 -15.52
CA ARG A 21 -6.83 32.30 -15.56
C ARG A 21 -7.62 32.74 -14.32
N TRP A 22 -6.94 32.93 -13.19
CA TRP A 22 -7.51 33.34 -11.91
C TRP A 22 -6.99 34.72 -11.50
N CYS A 23 -6.51 35.52 -12.45
CA CYS A 23 -6.05 36.86 -12.16
C CYS A 23 -7.23 37.76 -11.76
N PRO A 24 -7.21 38.37 -10.56
CA PRO A 24 -8.29 39.26 -10.10
C PRO A 24 -8.42 40.52 -10.98
N HIS A 25 -7.40 40.85 -11.76
CA HIS A 25 -7.40 41.95 -12.73
C HIS A 25 -7.94 41.56 -14.12
N ASN A 26 -8.38 40.31 -14.34
CA ASN A 26 -8.83 39.83 -15.65
C ASN A 26 -10.21 40.40 -16.09
N THR A 27 -10.87 41.20 -15.25
CA THR A 27 -12.26 41.63 -15.46
C THR A 27 -12.41 42.95 -16.23
N ALA A 28 -11.35 43.54 -16.78
CA ALA A 28 -11.42 44.88 -17.38
C ALA A 28 -11.20 44.95 -18.91
N MET A 29 -10.94 43.84 -19.62
CA MET A 29 -10.52 43.90 -21.05
C MET A 29 -11.39 43.10 -22.03
N THR A 30 -12.54 42.59 -21.61
CA THR A 30 -13.53 41.99 -22.52
C THR A 30 -14.87 42.69 -22.41
N ASN A 31 -14.98 43.89 -23.01
CA ASN A 31 -16.15 44.38 -23.75
C ASN A 31 -16.05 45.89 -24.03
N VAL A 32 -15.26 46.31 -25.03
CA VAL A 32 -15.54 47.57 -25.75
C VAL A 32 -15.07 47.41 -27.20
N ASN A 33 -15.91 46.85 -28.06
CA ASN A 33 -15.79 47.08 -29.50
C ASN A 33 -16.88 48.10 -29.88
N ARG A 34 -16.57 49.39 -29.70
CA ARG A 34 -17.35 50.51 -30.23
C ARG A 34 -16.42 51.68 -30.54
N THR A 35 -16.12 51.81 -31.83
CA THR A 35 -15.88 53.05 -32.60
C THR A 35 -15.32 54.29 -31.88
N ALA A 36 -14.14 54.71 -32.37
CA ALA A 36 -13.64 56.08 -32.55
C ALA A 36 -13.61 57.03 -31.33
N VAL A 37 -12.44 57.60 -31.05
CA VAL A 37 -12.13 59.04 -31.13
C VAL A 37 -10.72 59.32 -30.57
N THR A 38 -10.16 60.38 -31.15
CA THR A 38 -8.79 60.88 -31.23
C THR A 38 -8.31 61.70 -30.00
N ILE A 39 -6.97 61.86 -29.90
CA ILE A 39 -6.15 62.93 -29.27
C ILE A 39 -5.85 62.85 -27.76
N GLY A 40 -4.56 62.91 -27.41
CA GLY A 40 -4.08 63.42 -26.11
C GLY A 40 -2.66 62.99 -25.74
N GLN A 41 -1.68 63.88 -25.90
CA GLN A 41 -0.23 63.72 -25.63
C GLN A 41 0.09 63.64 -24.11
N THR A 42 1.18 62.97 -23.73
CA THR A 42 2.38 63.54 -23.02
C THR A 42 3.39 62.45 -22.60
N PRO A 43 4.69 62.77 -22.44
CA PRO A 43 5.81 61.81 -22.52
C PRO A 43 6.47 61.48 -21.16
N ILE A 44 6.98 60.26 -21.00
CA ILE A 44 7.86 59.85 -19.88
C ILE A 44 8.89 58.81 -20.40
N PRO A 45 10.05 58.57 -19.75
CA PRO A 45 11.37 58.78 -20.32
C PRO A 45 12.06 57.47 -20.75
N ALA A 46 13.07 57.62 -21.60
CA ALA A 46 13.94 56.55 -22.04
C ALA A 46 14.81 55.98 -20.89
N LEU A 47 14.92 54.64 -20.85
CA LEU A 47 15.94 53.87 -20.14
C LEU A 47 16.57 52.87 -21.15
N PRO A 48 17.85 52.51 -20.97
CA PRO A 48 18.73 52.02 -22.04
C PRO A 48 18.48 50.55 -22.41
N PRO A 49 18.83 50.11 -23.64
CA PRO A 49 18.72 48.71 -24.04
C PRO A 49 19.86 47.85 -23.45
N PRO A 50 19.57 46.73 -22.78
CA PRO A 50 20.55 45.67 -22.55
C PRO A 50 20.73 44.79 -23.81
N PRO A 51 21.89 44.13 -23.97
CA PRO A 51 22.45 43.75 -25.26
C PRO A 51 21.69 42.64 -25.99
N THR A 52 21.55 42.80 -27.30
CA THR A 52 21.16 41.74 -28.24
C THR A 52 22.19 40.62 -28.21
N PHE A 53 21.86 39.52 -27.54
CA PHE A 53 22.53 38.24 -27.76
C PHE A 53 22.13 37.71 -29.14
N VAL A 54 23.04 37.89 -30.09
CA VAL A 54 23.01 37.25 -31.40
C VAL A 54 23.30 35.76 -31.19
N PRO A 55 22.38 34.83 -31.54
CA PRO A 55 22.73 33.42 -31.58
C PRO A 55 23.68 33.14 -32.77
N PRO A 56 24.73 32.32 -32.60
CA PRO A 56 25.71 32.05 -33.64
C PRO A 56 25.09 31.27 -34.82
N PRO A 57 25.56 31.51 -36.06
CA PRO A 57 25.08 30.79 -37.24
C PRO A 57 25.50 29.31 -37.21
N PRO A 58 24.64 28.38 -37.68
CA PRO A 58 25.01 26.97 -37.82
C PRO A 58 26.05 26.75 -38.94
N PRO A 59 26.91 25.73 -38.83
CA PRO A 59 27.98 25.45 -39.79
C PRO A 59 27.45 25.00 -41.17
N PRO A 60 28.22 25.23 -42.25
CA PRO A 60 27.77 24.96 -43.62
C PRO A 60 27.68 23.44 -43.91
N PRO A 61 26.65 22.99 -44.65
CA PRO A 61 26.61 21.62 -45.15
C PRO A 61 27.64 21.45 -46.28
N LEU A 62 28.35 20.33 -46.20
CA LEU A 62 29.22 19.81 -47.26
C LEU A 62 28.46 19.72 -48.58
N GLN A 63 29.09 20.23 -49.63
CA GLN A 63 28.59 20.32 -50.99
C GLN A 63 28.33 18.92 -51.57
N ALA A 64 27.07 18.62 -51.86
CA ALA A 64 26.71 17.67 -52.90
C ALA A 64 26.20 18.48 -54.10
N ASN A 65 27.07 18.56 -55.09
CA ASN A 65 26.87 19.21 -56.39
C ASN A 65 25.71 18.54 -57.15
N VAL A 66 24.56 19.21 -57.28
CA VAL A 66 23.56 18.92 -58.31
C VAL A 66 22.99 20.23 -58.84
N GLY A 67 22.95 20.33 -60.16
CA GLY A 67 22.94 21.57 -60.91
C GLY A 67 21.72 22.46 -60.72
N VAL A 68 22.01 23.76 -60.73
CA VAL A 68 21.08 24.86 -60.96
C VAL A 68 20.54 24.76 -62.39
N LEU A 69 19.22 24.64 -62.53
CA LEU A 69 18.50 25.22 -63.65
C LEU A 69 17.50 26.23 -63.10
N SER A 70 17.79 27.48 -63.43
CA SER A 70 16.92 28.63 -63.31
C SER A 70 15.67 28.43 -64.16
N GLY A 71 14.51 28.68 -63.58
CA GLY A 71 13.22 28.59 -64.27
C GLY A 71 12.15 29.31 -63.48
N SER A 72 12.05 30.62 -63.67
CA SER A 72 10.85 31.39 -63.35
C SER A 72 9.67 30.83 -64.13
N SER A 73 8.67 30.30 -63.44
CA SER A 73 7.32 30.15 -63.99
C SER A 73 6.30 30.15 -62.86
N THR A 74 5.62 31.29 -62.75
CA THR A 74 4.16 31.40 -62.69
C THR A 74 3.40 30.27 -62.00
N GLY A 75 2.76 30.60 -60.88
CA GLY A 75 1.86 29.73 -60.13
C GLY A 75 0.80 29.10 -61.05
N GLN A 76 1.01 27.83 -61.35
CA GLN A 76 0.06 26.99 -62.05
C GLN A 76 -0.22 25.80 -61.12
N TYR A 77 -1.32 25.91 -60.36
CA TYR A 77 -1.82 24.80 -59.55
C TYR A 77 -2.18 23.64 -60.49
N SER A 78 -1.29 22.66 -60.60
CA SER A 78 -1.52 21.40 -61.29
C SER A 78 -2.64 20.62 -60.61
N LYS A 79 -3.90 20.93 -60.99
CA LYS A 79 -5.10 20.15 -60.69
C LYS A 79 -4.96 18.77 -61.33
N GLY A 80 -4.46 17.78 -60.57
CA GLY A 80 -4.49 16.38 -61.02
C GLY A 80 -3.57 15.42 -60.28
N THR A 81 -2.47 15.89 -59.71
CA THR A 81 -1.41 15.01 -59.14
C THR A 81 -1.25 15.07 -57.62
N GLY A 82 -2.07 15.88 -56.93
CA GLY A 82 -2.01 16.02 -55.47
C GLY A 82 -2.55 14.80 -54.71
N TRP A 83 -3.53 14.09 -55.29
CA TRP A 83 -4.19 12.97 -54.63
C TRP A 83 -3.28 11.75 -54.46
N THR A 84 -2.53 11.38 -55.50
CA THR A 84 -1.62 10.22 -55.48
C THR A 84 -0.45 10.41 -54.50
N ASN A 85 0.07 11.65 -54.40
CA ASN A 85 1.13 11.99 -53.44
C ASN A 85 0.64 11.97 -52.00
N LEU A 86 -0.59 12.42 -51.74
CA LEU A 86 -1.20 12.32 -50.41
C LEU A 86 -1.43 10.86 -50.02
N SER A 87 -2.01 10.04 -50.91
CA SER A 87 -2.21 8.60 -50.66
C SER A 87 -0.90 7.88 -50.36
N ARG A 88 0.20 8.19 -51.07
CA ARG A 88 1.51 7.61 -50.78
C ARG A 88 2.01 7.99 -49.38
N ARG A 89 1.84 9.25 -48.96
CA ARG A 89 2.24 9.70 -47.61
C ARG A 89 1.39 9.04 -46.52
N VAL A 90 0.09 8.87 -46.76
CA VAL A 90 -0.82 8.18 -45.84
C VAL A 90 -0.40 6.72 -45.68
N ALA A 91 -0.11 6.02 -46.77
CA ALA A 91 0.36 4.62 -46.71
C ALA A 91 1.66 4.45 -45.89
N VAL A 92 2.61 5.39 -46.01
CA VAL A 92 3.85 5.37 -45.20
C VAL A 92 3.57 5.62 -43.72
N LEU A 93 2.63 6.51 -43.40
CA LEU A 93 2.24 6.76 -42.01
C LEU A 93 1.49 5.57 -41.41
N GLU A 94 0.62 4.93 -42.18
CA GLU A 94 -0.10 3.71 -41.77
C GLU A 94 0.89 2.57 -41.49
N ASP A 95 1.88 2.36 -42.36
CA ASP A 95 2.94 1.38 -42.14
C ASP A 95 3.79 1.70 -40.89
N SER A 96 4.14 2.97 -40.69
CA SER A 96 4.89 3.41 -39.50
C SER A 96 4.09 3.20 -38.20
N VAL A 97 2.80 3.55 -38.19
CA VAL A 97 1.91 3.33 -37.04
C VAL A 97 1.67 1.83 -36.81
N GLY A 98 1.56 1.04 -37.89
CA GLY A 98 1.48 -0.42 -37.81
C GLY A 98 2.70 -1.03 -37.14
N LYS A 99 3.91 -0.58 -37.50
CA LYS A 99 5.17 -1.01 -36.87
C LYS A 99 5.26 -0.61 -35.40
N MET A 100 4.87 0.62 -35.06
CA MET A 100 4.83 1.07 -33.65
C MET A 100 3.85 0.26 -32.81
N LYS A 101 2.67 -0.05 -33.36
CA LYS A 101 1.67 -0.89 -32.69
C LYS A 101 2.18 -2.31 -32.49
N ALA A 102 2.78 -2.93 -33.51
CA ALA A 102 3.35 -4.27 -33.40
C ALA A 102 4.46 -4.34 -32.35
N TRP A 103 5.30 -3.30 -32.27
CA TRP A 103 6.31 -3.20 -31.21
C TRP A 103 5.71 -3.07 -29.82
N TYR A 104 4.66 -2.25 -29.66
CA TYR A 104 3.98 -2.08 -28.38
C TYR A 104 3.28 -3.37 -27.95
N ASP A 105 2.53 -4.01 -28.85
CA ASP A 105 1.85 -5.27 -28.57
C ASP A 105 2.85 -6.37 -28.20
N ALA A 106 3.98 -6.49 -28.92
CA ALA A 106 5.03 -7.44 -28.61
C ALA A 106 5.77 -7.13 -27.29
N ALA A 107 5.87 -5.85 -26.90
CA ALA A 107 6.44 -5.46 -25.61
C ALA A 107 5.49 -5.82 -24.46
N ILE A 108 4.19 -5.55 -24.62
CA ILE A 108 3.16 -5.92 -23.64
C ILE A 108 3.05 -7.43 -23.50
N GLU A 109 3.04 -8.18 -24.61
CA GLU A 109 2.98 -9.64 -24.60
C GLU A 109 4.19 -10.28 -23.92
N LYS A 110 5.35 -9.62 -23.92
CA LYS A 110 6.53 -10.08 -23.15
C LYS A 110 6.49 -9.67 -21.68
N GLU A 111 5.85 -8.55 -21.35
CA GLU A 111 5.78 -8.06 -19.97
C GLU A 111 4.81 -8.86 -19.10
N VAL A 112 3.67 -9.27 -19.65
CA VAL A 112 2.66 -10.09 -18.95
C VAL A 112 3.24 -11.40 -18.40
N PRO A 113 3.85 -12.30 -19.20
CA PRO A 113 4.38 -13.58 -18.70
C PRO A 113 5.52 -13.38 -17.72
N HIS A 114 6.33 -12.33 -17.87
CA HIS A 114 7.40 -12.01 -16.92
C HIS A 114 6.85 -11.52 -15.57
N ARG A 115 5.71 -10.80 -15.56
CA ARG A 115 5.01 -10.46 -14.31
C ARG A 115 4.40 -11.70 -13.66
N GLU A 116 3.77 -12.58 -14.44
CA GLU A 116 3.20 -13.83 -13.95
C GLU A 116 4.27 -14.78 -13.39
N GLU A 117 5.43 -14.90 -14.05
CA GLU A 117 6.56 -15.68 -13.57
C GLU A 117 7.07 -15.15 -12.22
N LYS A 118 7.23 -13.82 -12.09
CA LYS A 118 7.61 -13.19 -10.81
C LYS A 118 6.59 -13.45 -9.72
N GLU A 119 5.30 -13.39 -10.03
CA GLU A 119 4.24 -13.69 -9.07
C GLU A 119 4.27 -15.17 -8.65
N ASN A 120 4.47 -16.09 -9.59
CA ASN A 120 4.58 -17.52 -9.31
C ASN A 120 5.81 -17.84 -8.44
N VAL A 121 6.97 -17.23 -8.74
CA VAL A 121 8.18 -17.35 -7.92
C VAL A 121 7.96 -16.78 -6.52
N SER A 122 7.25 -15.65 -6.39
CA SER A 122 6.91 -15.08 -5.09
C SER A 122 6.00 -16.02 -4.28
N LYS A 123 4.98 -16.60 -4.91
CA LYS A 123 4.07 -17.56 -4.27
C LYS A 123 4.79 -18.83 -3.85
N GLU A 124 5.75 -19.31 -4.63
CA GLU A 124 6.55 -20.48 -4.28
C GLU A 124 7.47 -20.22 -3.08
N LYS A 125 8.16 -19.07 -3.07
CA LYS A 125 8.97 -18.63 -1.92
C LYS A 125 8.15 -18.51 -0.65
N GLU A 126 6.95 -17.93 -0.72
CA GLU A 126 6.04 -17.82 0.43
C GLU A 126 5.60 -19.20 0.94
N LYS A 127 5.27 -20.14 0.04
CA LYS A 127 4.92 -21.51 0.42
C LYS A 127 6.10 -22.23 1.09
N GLU A 128 7.31 -22.04 0.58
CA GLU A 128 8.52 -22.63 1.16
C GLU A 128 8.84 -22.03 2.54
N GLU A 129 8.66 -20.72 2.71
CA GLU A 129 8.78 -20.07 4.00
C GLU A 129 7.78 -20.62 5.02
N ARG A 130 6.51 -20.84 4.63
CA ARG A 130 5.51 -21.48 5.49
C ARG A 130 5.91 -22.89 5.90
N ARG A 131 6.57 -23.67 5.00
CA ARG A 131 7.07 -25.01 5.33
C ARG A 131 8.22 -24.93 6.33
N LEU A 132 9.15 -24.01 6.13
CA LEU A 132 10.29 -23.82 7.03
C LEU A 132 9.85 -23.31 8.39
N ASN A 133 8.86 -22.40 8.46
CA ASN A 133 8.32 -21.94 9.73
C ASN A 133 7.63 -23.07 10.50
N LYS A 134 6.81 -23.90 9.84
CA LYS A 134 6.22 -25.10 10.47
C LYS A 134 7.28 -26.09 10.96
N LYS A 135 8.41 -26.23 10.25
CA LYS A 135 9.54 -27.05 10.72
C LYS A 135 10.19 -26.44 11.97
N ARG A 136 10.46 -25.14 11.94
CA ARG A 136 11.02 -24.39 13.07
C ARG A 136 10.12 -24.45 14.30
N GLU A 137 8.80 -24.34 14.14
CA GLU A 137 7.84 -24.44 15.25
C GLU A 137 7.86 -25.83 15.90
N ARG A 138 7.93 -26.91 15.11
CA ARG A 138 8.08 -28.27 15.63
C ARG A 138 9.38 -28.46 16.39
N GLU A 139 10.49 -27.95 15.84
CA GLU A 139 11.79 -28.00 16.50
C GLU A 139 11.81 -27.16 17.78
N ALA A 140 11.18 -25.98 17.78
CA ALA A 140 11.07 -25.13 18.96
C ALA A 140 10.22 -25.78 20.05
N LEU A 141 9.11 -26.43 19.69
CA LEU A 141 8.29 -27.19 20.64
C LEU A 141 9.06 -28.37 21.22
N ASN A 142 9.75 -29.13 20.36
CA ASN A 142 10.61 -30.22 20.80
C ASN A 142 11.72 -29.75 21.74
N LYS A 143 12.37 -28.61 21.42
CA LYS A 143 13.38 -27.99 22.27
C LYS A 143 12.79 -27.58 23.62
N LYS A 144 11.64 -26.90 23.65
CA LYS A 144 10.95 -26.53 24.89
C LYS A 144 10.66 -27.75 25.76
N PHE A 145 10.25 -28.87 25.16
CA PHE A 145 10.03 -30.11 25.88
C PHE A 145 11.33 -30.67 26.48
N HIS A 146 12.43 -30.70 25.72
CA HIS A 146 13.75 -31.11 26.21
C HIS A 146 14.24 -30.20 27.34
N ASP A 147 14.15 -28.89 27.17
CA ASP A 147 14.56 -27.90 28.16
C ASP A 147 13.73 -28.04 29.45
N ALA A 148 12.43 -28.28 29.35
CA ALA A 148 11.55 -28.51 30.50
C ALA A 148 11.87 -29.82 31.25
N MET A 149 12.17 -30.91 30.53
CA MET A 149 12.60 -32.17 31.15
C MET A 149 13.95 -32.00 31.84
N ASN A 150 14.91 -31.34 31.19
CA ASN A 150 16.23 -31.10 31.77
C ASN A 150 16.12 -30.23 33.04
N ALA A 151 15.31 -29.17 33.03
CA ALA A 151 15.07 -28.35 34.21
C ALA A 151 14.49 -29.15 35.39
N ARG A 152 13.55 -30.08 35.13
CA ARG A 152 13.01 -30.97 36.17
C ARG A 152 14.06 -31.94 36.71
N LEU A 153 14.93 -32.46 35.84
CA LEU A 153 16.03 -33.34 36.26
C LEU A 153 17.04 -32.57 37.10
N ASP A 154 17.40 -31.34 36.70
CA ASP A 154 18.29 -30.46 37.47
C ASP A 154 17.69 -30.15 38.85
N GLU A 155 16.39 -29.85 38.93
CA GLU A 155 15.68 -29.65 40.19
C GLU A 155 15.76 -30.89 41.09
N MET A 156 15.52 -32.10 40.53
CA MET A 156 15.66 -33.35 41.25
C MET A 156 17.10 -33.60 41.73
N TYR A 157 18.11 -33.30 40.90
CA TYR A 157 19.52 -33.41 41.29
C TYR A 157 19.86 -32.46 42.43
N GLU A 158 19.33 -31.23 42.43
CA GLU A 158 19.51 -30.29 43.53
C GLU A 158 18.84 -30.73 44.83
N VAL A 159 17.63 -31.29 44.78
CA VAL A 159 16.96 -31.86 45.98
C VAL A 159 17.80 -32.98 46.59
N VAL A 160 18.28 -33.92 45.78
CA VAL A 160 19.10 -35.05 46.24
C VAL A 160 20.47 -34.58 46.78
N ARG A 161 21.11 -33.61 46.12
CA ARG A 161 22.39 -33.03 46.59
C ARG A 161 22.21 -32.20 47.87
N GLY A 162 21.14 -31.42 47.96
CA GLY A 162 20.79 -30.61 49.13
C GLY A 162 20.47 -31.46 50.37
N GLN A 163 19.82 -32.61 50.16
CA GLN A 163 19.53 -33.58 51.21
C GLN A 163 20.81 -34.26 51.74
N LYS A 164 21.78 -34.52 50.86
CA LYS A 164 23.10 -35.06 51.26
C LYS A 164 23.95 -34.08 52.08
N ARG A 165 23.74 -32.76 51.96
CA ARG A 165 24.44 -31.75 52.79
C ARG A 165 23.73 -31.41 54.11
N ARG A 166 22.41 -31.58 54.21
CA ARG A 166 21.67 -31.44 55.49
C ARG A 166 21.79 -32.65 56.42
N GLY A 167 22.37 -33.75 55.95
CA GLY A 167 22.37 -35.04 56.66
C GLY A 167 23.75 -35.65 56.91
N ASN A 168 24.80 -34.87 57.08
CA ASN A 168 26.10 -35.40 57.55
C ASN A 168 26.42 -34.92 58.97
N ASN A 169 25.50 -35.19 59.90
CA ASN A 169 25.88 -35.68 61.22
C ASN A 169 25.66 -37.19 61.18
N GLY A 170 26.77 -37.92 61.17
CA GLY A 170 26.79 -39.37 60.98
C GLY A 170 25.88 -40.11 61.96
N GLU A 171 25.26 -41.16 61.43
CA GLU A 171 25.15 -42.45 62.13
C GLU A 171 24.57 -42.39 63.55
N PRO A 172 23.24 -42.30 63.65
CA PRO A 172 22.55 -43.26 64.52
C PRO A 172 21.21 -43.74 63.96
N THR A 173 20.80 -43.32 62.75
CA THR A 173 19.43 -43.57 62.26
C THR A 173 19.20 -45.02 61.87
N MET A 174 20.17 -45.68 61.23
CA MET A 174 20.01 -47.08 60.84
C MET A 174 20.04 -48.02 62.05
N GLU A 175 20.90 -47.74 63.04
CA GLU A 175 20.95 -48.52 64.28
C GLU A 175 19.74 -48.22 65.20
N LYS A 176 19.24 -46.98 65.20
CA LYS A 176 17.96 -46.64 65.86
C LYS A 176 16.78 -47.31 65.16
N LEU A 177 16.72 -47.32 63.83
CA LEU A 177 15.71 -48.04 63.06
C LEU A 177 15.77 -49.56 63.32
N LEU A 178 16.97 -50.15 63.39
CA LEU A 178 17.13 -51.56 63.73
C LEU A 178 16.68 -51.85 65.17
N LYS A 179 17.06 -51.03 66.14
CA LYS A 179 16.59 -51.14 67.54
C LYS A 179 15.09 -50.92 67.67
N GLU A 180 14.51 -50.04 66.85
CA GLU A 180 13.08 -49.75 66.86
C GLU A 180 12.28 -50.85 66.17
N ILE A 181 12.81 -51.47 65.11
CA ILE A 181 12.26 -52.68 64.50
C ILE A 181 12.31 -53.87 65.47
N GLU A 182 13.42 -54.06 66.19
CA GLU A 182 13.56 -55.12 67.21
C GLU A 182 12.57 -54.91 68.37
N LYS A 183 12.43 -53.66 68.82
CA LYS A 183 11.47 -53.29 69.87
C LYS A 183 10.01 -53.41 69.42
N LEU A 184 9.71 -53.10 68.16
CA LEU A 184 8.40 -53.30 67.55
C LEU A 184 8.09 -54.79 67.33
N GLN A 185 9.07 -55.61 66.95
CA GLN A 185 8.89 -57.07 66.86
C GLN A 185 8.62 -57.71 68.23
N LEU A 186 9.29 -57.23 69.29
CA LEU A 186 9.01 -57.64 70.68
C LEU A 186 7.64 -57.16 71.19
N ALA A 187 7.20 -55.96 70.79
CA ALA A 187 5.88 -55.43 71.13
C ALA A 187 4.74 -56.11 70.34
N GLN A 188 5.01 -56.50 69.09
CA GLN A 188 4.06 -57.17 68.21
C GLN A 188 3.92 -58.66 68.54
N SER A 189 4.92 -59.29 69.18
CA SER A 189 4.79 -60.66 69.73
C SER A 189 4.03 -60.71 71.05
N THR A 190 3.85 -59.58 71.74
CA THR A 190 3.18 -59.49 73.05
C THR A 190 1.74 -58.96 72.97
N VAL A 191 1.34 -58.32 71.87
CA VAL A 191 -0.05 -57.87 71.67
C VAL A 191 -0.58 -58.42 70.36
N GLY A 192 -1.11 -59.64 70.45
CA GLY A 192 -2.12 -60.09 69.49
C GLY A 192 -3.34 -59.16 69.54
N ARG A 193 -3.93 -58.96 68.35
CA ARG A 193 -5.24 -58.34 68.07
C ARG A 193 -5.36 -56.81 68.14
N ASN A 194 -5.54 -56.28 66.93
CA ASN A 194 -6.63 -55.40 66.51
C ASN A 194 -6.44 -53.85 66.52
N HIS A 195 -7.00 -53.31 65.43
CA HIS A 195 -7.59 -51.99 65.21
C HIS A 195 -6.69 -50.84 64.70
N GLY A 196 -6.67 -50.71 63.38
CA GLY A 196 -7.15 -49.51 62.66
C GLY A 196 -6.71 -48.16 63.22
N ALA A 197 -5.48 -47.76 62.90
CA ALA A 197 -5.01 -46.39 63.12
C ALA A 197 -5.31 -45.53 61.87
N SER A 198 -6.32 -44.66 62.00
CA SER A 198 -6.51 -43.50 61.13
C SER A 198 -5.24 -42.66 61.10
N THR A 199 -4.71 -42.46 59.89
CA THR A 199 -3.63 -41.52 59.60
C THR A 199 -4.25 -40.22 59.06
N SER A 200 -4.72 -39.35 59.97
CA SER A 200 -5.02 -37.96 59.62
C SER A 200 -3.70 -37.20 59.48
N GLY A 201 -3.16 -37.15 58.27
CA GLY A 201 -2.13 -36.17 57.89
C GLY A 201 -2.76 -34.77 57.73
N PRO A 202 -2.01 -33.68 58.03
CA PRO A 202 -2.53 -32.32 57.95
C PRO A 202 -2.82 -31.91 56.49
N PRO A 203 -3.99 -31.31 56.18
CA PRO A 203 -4.34 -30.86 54.83
C PRO A 203 -3.66 -29.52 54.58
N ILE A 204 -2.42 -29.54 54.11
CA ILE A 204 -1.65 -28.32 53.86
C ILE A 204 -1.18 -28.35 52.40
N CYS A 205 -1.73 -27.42 51.60
CA CYS A 205 -1.31 -26.97 50.26
C CYS A 205 -1.96 -27.49 48.97
N ASP A 206 -3.13 -28.13 48.97
CA ASP A 206 -3.87 -28.40 47.71
C ASP A 206 -4.87 -27.30 47.34
N ASP A 207 -5.44 -26.61 48.34
CA ASP A 207 -6.53 -25.65 48.14
C ASP A 207 -6.08 -24.37 47.39
N THR A 208 -4.85 -23.94 47.63
CA THR A 208 -4.24 -22.77 46.97
C THR A 208 -3.87 -23.06 45.52
N LEU A 209 -3.41 -24.28 45.23
CA LEU A 209 -3.13 -24.74 43.88
C LEU A 209 -4.43 -24.85 43.07
N LEU A 210 -5.48 -25.42 43.66
CA LEU A 210 -6.80 -25.53 43.04
C LEU A 210 -7.40 -24.16 42.73
N ALA A 211 -7.32 -23.21 43.68
CA ALA A 211 -7.77 -21.83 43.47
C ALA A 211 -7.04 -21.16 42.31
N LYS A 212 -5.72 -21.35 42.20
CA LYS A 212 -4.92 -20.81 41.08
C LYS A 212 -5.33 -21.42 39.74
N MET A 213 -5.51 -22.73 39.68
CA MET A 213 -5.94 -23.42 38.46
C MET A 213 -7.34 -22.94 38.00
N MET A 214 -8.28 -22.76 38.94
CA MET A 214 -9.59 -22.21 38.62
C MET A 214 -9.53 -20.77 38.11
N GLN A 215 -8.61 -19.95 38.65
CA GLN A 215 -8.39 -18.59 38.17
C GLN A 215 -7.81 -18.59 36.74
N GLU A 216 -6.83 -19.44 36.46
CA GLU A 216 -6.23 -19.56 35.12
C GLU A 216 -7.25 -19.99 34.07
N HIS A 217 -8.19 -20.88 34.42
CA HIS A 217 -9.29 -21.25 33.54
C HIS A 217 -10.21 -20.07 33.21
N LYS A 218 -10.58 -19.26 34.21
CA LYS A 218 -11.40 -18.05 33.99
C LYS A 218 -10.66 -17.01 33.14
N ASP A 219 -9.37 -16.80 33.40
CA ASP A 219 -8.55 -15.89 32.61
C ASP A 219 -8.42 -16.35 31.16
N MET A 220 -8.34 -17.66 30.94
CA MET A 220 -8.33 -18.24 29.60
C MET A 220 -9.68 -18.08 28.89
N GLU A 221 -10.78 -18.27 29.60
CA GLU A 221 -12.13 -18.06 29.10
C GLU A 221 -12.35 -16.60 28.64
N VAL A 222 -11.94 -15.63 29.46
CA VAL A 222 -12.01 -14.20 29.10
C VAL A 222 -11.14 -13.88 27.87
N LYS A 223 -9.94 -14.47 27.77
CA LYS A 223 -9.08 -14.30 26.60
C LYS A 223 -9.70 -14.90 25.33
N LEU A 224 -10.33 -16.07 25.43
CA LEU A 224 -11.02 -16.70 24.30
C LEU A 224 -12.20 -15.85 23.82
N GLU A 225 -12.98 -15.29 24.74
CA GLU A 225 -14.07 -14.38 24.40
C GLU A 225 -13.55 -13.12 23.70
N MET A 226 -12.46 -12.53 24.20
CA MET A 226 -11.80 -11.39 23.54
C MET A 226 -11.30 -11.74 22.14
N VAL A 227 -10.69 -12.91 21.95
CA VAL A 227 -10.26 -13.40 20.63
C VAL A 227 -11.47 -13.61 19.70
N ALA A 228 -12.59 -14.12 20.22
CA ALA A 228 -13.81 -14.28 19.44
C ALA A 228 -14.37 -12.94 18.96
N VAL A 229 -14.35 -11.90 19.80
CA VAL A 229 -14.75 -10.54 19.41
C VAL A 229 -13.82 -9.97 18.33
N VAL A 230 -12.51 -10.15 18.46
CA VAL A 230 -11.54 -9.71 17.44
C VAL A 230 -11.76 -10.45 16.13
N ASN A 231 -12.00 -11.76 16.15
CA ASN A 231 -12.28 -12.54 14.95
C ASN A 231 -13.53 -12.05 14.22
N LYS A 232 -14.63 -11.77 14.94
CA LYS A 232 -15.84 -11.18 14.35
C LYS A 232 -15.55 -9.84 13.66
N ARG A 233 -14.68 -9.01 14.24
CA ARG A 233 -14.26 -7.75 13.63
C ARG A 233 -13.43 -7.98 12.36
N VAL A 234 -12.54 -8.97 12.36
CA VAL A 234 -11.75 -9.35 11.18
C VAL A 234 -12.66 -9.85 10.07
N GLU A 235 -13.62 -10.73 10.38
CA GLU A 235 -14.61 -11.23 9.40
C GLU A 235 -15.39 -10.07 8.74
N SER A 236 -15.86 -9.11 9.53
CA SER A 236 -16.54 -7.91 9.01
C SER A 236 -15.63 -7.06 8.10
N LEU A 237 -14.36 -6.90 8.45
CA LEU A 237 -13.39 -6.20 7.60
C LEU A 237 -13.13 -6.97 6.29
N GLU A 238 -13.03 -8.30 6.33
CA GLU A 238 -12.88 -9.14 5.14
C GLU A 238 -14.08 -9.03 4.20
N GLU A 239 -15.30 -8.98 4.73
CA GLU A 239 -16.51 -8.74 3.95
C GLU A 239 -16.49 -7.37 3.26
N SER A 240 -16.09 -6.32 3.98
CA SER A 240 -15.95 -4.98 3.41
C SER A 240 -14.91 -4.93 2.28
N LEU A 241 -13.77 -5.62 2.45
CA LEU A 241 -12.73 -5.72 1.42
C LEU A 241 -13.22 -6.48 0.19
N LYS A 242 -13.99 -7.57 0.38
CA LYS A 242 -14.61 -8.31 -0.72
C LYS A 242 -15.60 -7.42 -1.49
N ALA A 243 -16.43 -6.64 -0.79
CA ALA A 243 -17.38 -5.72 -1.41
C ALA A 243 -16.68 -4.63 -2.23
N VAL A 244 -15.64 -4.00 -1.68
CA VAL A 244 -14.84 -2.98 -2.40
C VAL A 244 -14.19 -3.58 -3.64
N LYS A 245 -13.64 -4.79 -3.54
CA LYS A 245 -13.04 -5.48 -4.70
C LYS A 245 -14.07 -5.76 -5.79
N GLN A 246 -15.27 -6.20 -5.42
CA GLN A 246 -16.36 -6.42 -6.39
C GLN A 246 -16.81 -5.11 -7.05
N GLN A 247 -16.90 -4.01 -6.30
CA GLN A 247 -17.21 -2.70 -6.86
C GLN A 247 -16.14 -2.22 -7.84
N HIS A 248 -14.86 -2.45 -7.53
CA HIS A 248 -13.76 -2.12 -8.43
C HIS A 248 -13.84 -2.92 -9.74
N GLU A 249 -14.07 -4.22 -9.65
CA GLU A 249 -14.24 -5.09 -10.83
C GLU A 249 -15.43 -4.65 -11.69
N HIS A 250 -16.56 -4.33 -11.07
CA HIS A 250 -17.73 -3.81 -11.78
C HIS A 250 -17.43 -2.49 -12.50
N ALA A 251 -16.74 -1.56 -11.84
CA ALA A 251 -16.34 -0.29 -12.44
C ALA A 251 -15.38 -0.48 -13.64
N LEU A 252 -14.47 -1.45 -13.56
CA LEU A 252 -13.60 -1.82 -14.68
C LEU A 252 -14.41 -2.38 -15.85
N GLN A 253 -15.35 -3.28 -15.59
CA GLN A 253 -16.24 -3.84 -16.62
C GLN A 253 -17.12 -2.76 -17.27
N GLU A 254 -17.67 -1.83 -16.48
CA GLU A 254 -18.39 -0.68 -17.01
C GLU A 254 -17.50 0.20 -17.89
N ALA A 255 -16.28 0.51 -17.46
CA ALA A 255 -15.33 1.29 -18.24
C ALA A 255 -14.99 0.59 -19.57
N GLU A 256 -14.80 -0.72 -19.55
CA GLU A 256 -14.62 -1.51 -20.78
C GLU A 256 -15.84 -1.50 -21.68
N ASN A 257 -17.04 -1.59 -21.11
CA ASN A 257 -18.29 -1.54 -21.86
C ASN A 257 -18.47 -0.15 -22.50
N TRP A 258 -18.18 0.93 -21.78
CA TRP A 258 -18.14 2.29 -22.32
C TRP A 258 -17.11 2.42 -23.46
N LYS A 259 -15.93 1.84 -23.29
CA LYS A 259 -14.90 1.79 -24.35
C LYS A 259 -15.39 1.05 -25.59
N LYS A 260 -15.99 -0.14 -25.43
CA LYS A 260 -16.58 -0.92 -26.53
C LYS A 260 -17.70 -0.16 -27.23
N GLN A 261 -18.58 0.50 -26.47
CA GLN A 261 -19.69 1.28 -27.00
C GLN A 261 -19.23 2.54 -27.74
N ALA A 262 -18.16 3.20 -27.27
CA ALA A 262 -17.54 4.32 -27.97
C ALA A 262 -16.88 3.90 -29.30
N LEU A 263 -16.37 2.68 -29.38
CA LEU A 263 -15.75 2.10 -30.58
C LEU A 263 -16.75 1.48 -31.55
N ARG A 264 -18.01 1.25 -31.15
CA ARG A 264 -19.06 0.77 -32.07
C ARG A 264 -19.31 1.81 -33.17
N SER A 265 -19.07 1.41 -34.41
CA SER A 265 -19.09 2.21 -35.65
C SER A 265 -20.44 2.82 -36.07
N GLY A 266 -21.41 2.92 -35.14
CA GLY A 266 -22.70 3.59 -35.35
C GLY A 266 -22.87 4.88 -34.54
N ASN A 267 -21.93 5.22 -33.65
CA ASN A 267 -22.06 6.42 -32.83
C ASN A 267 -21.52 7.65 -33.60
N LYS A 268 -22.45 8.43 -34.18
CA LYS A 268 -22.17 9.67 -34.95
C LYS A 268 -21.43 10.77 -34.16
N TRP A 269 -21.17 10.54 -32.87
CA TRP A 269 -20.44 11.44 -31.97
C TRP A 269 -18.91 11.36 -32.15
N SER A 270 -18.39 10.33 -32.83
CA SER A 270 -16.95 10.18 -33.11
C SER A 270 -16.38 11.23 -34.08
N TRP A 271 -17.23 12.04 -34.73
CA TRP A 271 -16.80 13.02 -35.73
C TRP A 271 -16.37 14.38 -35.15
N LEU A 272 -16.63 14.66 -33.87
CA LEU A 272 -16.27 15.96 -33.26
C LEU A 272 -14.86 16.00 -32.65
N ALA A 273 -14.18 14.87 -32.49
CA ALA A 273 -12.86 14.82 -31.85
C ALA A 273 -11.67 14.95 -32.82
N LYS A 274 -11.89 15.08 -34.13
CA LYS A 274 -10.80 15.18 -35.14
C LYS A 274 -10.83 16.44 -36.01
N SER A 275 -11.58 17.48 -35.63
CA SER A 275 -11.46 18.81 -36.26
C SER A 275 -10.67 19.77 -35.38
N PRO A 276 -9.48 20.23 -35.80
CA PRO A 276 -8.75 21.28 -35.09
C PRO A 276 -9.31 22.64 -35.50
N SER A 277 -10.56 22.94 -35.12
CA SER A 277 -11.06 24.32 -35.23
C SER A 277 -12.39 24.51 -34.50
N SER A 278 -12.53 25.71 -33.95
CA SER A 278 -13.76 26.32 -33.41
C SER A 278 -14.08 26.07 -31.94
N GLN A 279 -13.78 27.13 -31.18
CA GLN A 279 -14.35 27.54 -29.90
C GLN A 279 -15.80 27.07 -29.69
N LEU A 280 -16.00 25.99 -28.95
CA LEU A 280 -17.28 25.73 -28.30
C LEU A 280 -17.04 25.49 -26.82
N LYS A 281 -17.62 26.41 -26.05
CA LYS A 281 -17.62 26.46 -24.59
C LYS A 281 -18.48 25.29 -24.09
N MET A 282 -17.84 24.17 -23.78
CA MET A 282 -18.53 23.04 -23.16
C MET A 282 -18.90 23.40 -21.71
N PRO A 283 -20.16 23.24 -21.28
CA PRO A 283 -20.48 23.24 -19.86
C PRO A 283 -19.81 22.02 -19.23
N SER A 284 -18.94 22.27 -18.25
CA SER A 284 -18.33 21.24 -17.41
C SER A 284 -19.39 20.70 -16.44
N THR A 285 -20.27 19.84 -16.92
CA THR A 285 -21.17 19.07 -16.05
C THR A 285 -20.89 17.59 -16.24
N THR A 286 -19.94 17.09 -15.45
CA THR A 286 -19.86 15.67 -15.10
C THR A 286 -21.18 15.25 -14.45
N PRO A 287 -21.92 14.26 -15.00
CA PRO A 287 -23.07 13.70 -14.32
C PRO A 287 -22.57 12.72 -13.26
N CYS A 288 -22.22 13.23 -12.08
CA CYS A 288 -22.15 12.42 -10.87
C CYS A 288 -23.58 12.12 -10.41
N LYS A 289 -24.20 11.09 -10.98
CA LYS A 289 -25.32 10.40 -10.32
C LYS A 289 -24.74 9.20 -9.57
N SER A 290 -24.09 9.46 -8.43
CA SER A 290 -23.91 8.44 -7.40
C SER A 290 -25.02 8.63 -6.38
N THR A 291 -26.10 7.87 -6.52
CA THR A 291 -27.10 7.68 -5.47
C THR A 291 -26.49 6.79 -4.41
N LEU A 292 -25.60 7.36 -3.60
CA LEU A 292 -25.13 6.73 -2.38
C LEU A 292 -25.08 7.84 -1.36
N GLU A 293 -26.07 7.82 -0.47
CA GLU A 293 -26.15 8.66 0.74
C GLU A 293 -24.76 8.77 1.35
N ARG A 294 -24.10 9.90 1.12
CA ARG A 294 -22.88 10.25 1.83
C ARG A 294 -23.34 10.59 3.24
N PRO A 295 -22.89 9.89 4.30
CA PRO A 295 -23.17 10.31 5.66
C PRO A 295 -22.68 11.75 5.78
N SER A 296 -23.58 12.66 6.15
CA SER A 296 -23.25 14.05 6.47
C SER A 296 -22.36 14.03 7.71
N ILE A 297 -21.05 13.81 7.51
CA ILE A 297 -20.07 13.87 8.58
C ILE A 297 -19.97 15.34 8.97
N ASP A 298 -20.45 15.62 10.19
CA ASP A 298 -20.35 16.91 10.83
C ASP A 298 -18.87 17.37 10.81
N PRO A 299 -18.54 18.53 10.21
CA PRO A 299 -17.17 19.05 10.13
C PRO A 299 -16.49 19.14 11.50
N THR A 300 -17.29 19.26 12.57
CA THR A 300 -16.82 19.28 13.96
C THR A 300 -16.20 17.95 14.39
N GLN A 301 -16.76 16.82 13.96
CA GLN A 301 -16.22 15.49 14.26
C GLN A 301 -14.92 15.23 13.50
N LEU A 302 -14.83 15.71 12.26
CA LEU A 302 -13.60 15.59 11.47
C LEU A 302 -12.45 16.38 12.08
N ALA A 303 -12.73 17.59 12.60
CA ALA A 303 -11.74 18.39 13.31
C ALA A 303 -11.27 17.72 14.61
N GLN A 304 -12.17 17.04 15.34
CA GLN A 304 -11.82 16.28 16.55
C GLN A 304 -10.92 15.09 16.24
N LEU A 305 -11.24 14.30 15.21
CA LEU A 305 -10.39 13.17 14.78
C LEU A 305 -8.99 13.63 14.36
N HIS A 306 -8.91 14.72 13.60
CA HIS A 306 -7.63 15.30 13.20
C HIS A 306 -6.82 15.78 14.41
N THR A 307 -7.48 16.34 15.43
CA THR A 307 -6.81 16.78 16.67
C THR A 307 -6.26 15.58 17.46
N LEU A 308 -7.01 14.49 17.54
CA LEU A 308 -6.56 13.25 18.19
C LEU A 308 -5.39 12.60 17.44
N GLU A 309 -5.43 12.58 16.11
CA GLU A 309 -4.35 12.06 15.27
C GLU A 309 -3.06 12.88 15.42
N VAL A 310 -3.16 14.21 15.41
CA VAL A 310 -2.02 15.11 15.64
C VAL A 310 -1.42 14.94 17.03
N ASN A 311 -2.25 14.69 18.06
CA ASN A 311 -1.74 14.42 19.40
C ASN A 311 -1.06 13.06 19.49
N ALA A 312 -1.61 12.01 18.89
CA ALA A 312 -1.00 10.68 18.86
C ALA A 312 0.37 10.69 18.14
N LEU A 313 0.50 11.48 17.06
CA LEU A 313 1.77 11.66 16.35
C LEU A 313 2.81 12.46 17.15
N LYS A 314 2.39 13.25 18.14
CA LYS A 314 3.31 13.98 19.04
C LYS A 314 3.80 13.16 20.22
N GLU A 315 3.09 12.08 20.55
CA GLU A 315 3.47 11.15 21.64
C GLU A 315 4.44 10.05 21.18
N MET A 316 4.67 9.91 19.86
CA MET A 316 5.72 9.07 19.27
C MET A 316 7.01 9.86 19.03
#